data_AF-D1QSS9-F1
#
_entry.id   AF-D1QSS9-F1
#
_cell.length_a   1.000
_cell.length_b   1.000
_cell.length_c   1.000
_cell.angle_alpha   90.00
_cell.angle_beta   90.00
_cell.angle_gamma   90.00
#
_symmetry.space_group_name_H-M   'P 1'
#
loop_
_entity.id
_entity.type
_entity.pdbx_description
1 polymer ?
#
loop_
_entity_poly.entity_id
_entity_poly.type
_entity_poly.pdbx_seq_one_letter_code
_entity_poly.pdbx_strand_id
1 'polypeptide(L)' 'MEFKEYVNSLPNQRNEVIAQLAIRCRVTSVTVYRWLRGDFIPDALKRKVIAEYLQISEKELWPNV' A
#
# COMPACT_ATOMS: atom_id res chain seq x y z
N MET A 1 -1.20 -6.50 -10.44
CA MET A 1 -2.36 -5.67 -10.03
C MET A 1 -1.79 -4.50 -9.28
N GLU A 2 -2.15 -3.27 -9.64
CA GLU A 2 -1.55 -2.09 -9.01
C GLU A 2 -1.91 -2.04 -7.51
N PHE A 3 -1.05 -1.43 -6.69
CA PHE A 3 -1.24 -1.33 -5.24
C PHE A 3 -2.64 -0.86 -4.81
N LYS A 4 -3.14 0.20 -5.44
CA LYS A 4 -4.49 0.74 -5.15
C LYS A 4 -5.60 -0.25 -5.50
N GLU A 5 -5.45 -0.98 -6.61
CA GLU A 5 -6.43 -1.94 -7.11
C GLU A 5 -6.52 -3.13 -6.15
N TYR A 6 -5.35 -3.64 -5.74
CA TYR A 6 -5.25 -4.72 -4.78
C TYR A 6 -5.96 -4.38 -3.48
N VAL A 7 -5.59 -3.27 -2.83
CA VAL A 7 -6.17 -2.92 -1.53
C VAL A 7 -7.67 -2.62 -1.63
N ASN A 8 -8.14 -2.05 -2.74
CA ASN A 8 -9.57 -1.80 -2.96
C ASN A 8 -10.37 -3.06 -3.31
N SER A 9 -9.71 -4.12 -3.80
CA SER A 9 -10.35 -5.42 -4.08
C SER A 9 -10.61 -6.25 -2.83
N LEU A 10 -9.97 -5.94 -1.70
CA LEU A 10 -10.09 -6.72 -0.46
C LEU A 10 -11.47 -6.55 0.20
N PRO A 11 -12.31 -7.61 0.26
CA PRO A 11 -13.60 -7.52 0.93
C PRO A 11 -13.40 -7.54 2.45
N ASN A 12 -13.98 -6.57 3.15
CA ASN A 12 -14.01 -6.47 4.63
C ASN A 12 -12.63 -6.37 5.34
N GLN A 13 -11.51 -6.49 4.63
CA GLN A 13 -10.15 -6.43 5.21
C GLN A 13 -9.44 -5.09 4.94
N ARG A 14 -10.02 -4.22 4.10
CA ARG A 14 -9.41 -2.96 3.67
C ARG A 14 -8.95 -2.08 4.85
N ASN A 15 -9.78 -1.93 5.88
CA ASN A 15 -9.45 -1.11 7.04
C ASN A 15 -8.31 -1.71 7.88
N GLU A 16 -8.29 -3.03 8.03
CA GLU A 16 -7.22 -3.74 8.73
C GLU A 16 -5.89 -3.58 7.98
N VAL A 17 -5.88 -3.81 6.66
CA VAL A 17 -4.68 -3.64 5.84
C VAL A 17 -4.17 -2.20 5.91
N ILE A 18 -5.04 -1.19 5.84
CA ILE A 18 -4.64 0.21 6.00
C ILE A 18 -3.96 0.46 7.36
N ALA A 19 -4.53 -0.07 8.44
CA ALA A 19 -3.95 0.06 9.78
C ALA A 19 -2.59 -0.66 9.89
N GLN A 20 -2.47 -1.88 9.35
CA GLN A 20 -1.24 -2.66 9.36
C GLN A 20 -0.12 -2.01 8.52
N LEU A 21 -0.47 -1.38 7.39
CA LEU A 21 0.44 -0.61 6.57
C LEU A 21 0.91 0.67 7.27
N ALA A 22 0.00 1.38 7.95
CA ALA A 22 0.33 2.58 8.72
C ALA A 22 1.39 2.27 9.80
N ILE A 23 1.20 1.18 10.55
CA ILE A 23 2.13 0.70 11.58
C ILE A 23 3.50 0.36 10.96
N ARG A 24 3.52 -0.50 9.93
CA ARG A 24 4.77 -0.97 9.31
C ARG A 24 5.58 0.14 8.65
N CYS A 25 4.89 1.07 7.99
CA CYS A 25 5.54 2.18 7.30
C CYS A 25 5.83 3.38 8.22
N ARG A 26 5.44 3.32 9.50
CA ARG A 26 5.57 4.40 10.49
C ARG A 26 4.94 5.71 10.00
N VAL A 27 3.74 5.62 9.44
CA VAL A 27 2.95 6.75 8.95
C VAL A 27 1.55 6.71 9.53
N THR A 28 0.76 7.76 9.30
CA THR A 28 -0.66 7.77 9.68
C THR A 28 -1.51 6.98 8.68
N SER A 29 -2.65 6.46 9.11
CA SER A 29 -3.63 5.86 8.19
C SER A 29 -4.08 6.83 7.11
N VAL A 30 -4.11 8.14 7.39
CA VAL A 30 -4.41 9.19 6.40
C VAL A 30 -3.39 9.18 5.26
N THR A 31 -2.11 9.01 5.57
CA THR A 31 -1.04 8.87 4.56
C THR A 31 -1.30 7.66 3.65
N VAL A 32 -1.67 6.51 4.22
CA VAL A 32 -2.01 5.31 3.45
C VAL A 32 -3.22 5.55 2.57
N TYR A 33 -4.26 6.22 3.10
CA TYR A 33 -5.42 6.63 2.30
C TYR A 33 -5.05 7.50 1.11
N ARG A 34 -4.13 8.45 1.28
CA ARG A 34 -3.64 9.30 0.18
C ARG A 34 -2.90 8.51 -0.90
N TRP A 35 -2.13 7.47 -0.53
CA TRP A 35 -1.55 6.55 -1.51
C TRP A 35 -2.61 5.80 -2.30
N LEU A 36 -3.67 5.31 -1.63
CA LEU A 36 -4.77 4.59 -2.28
C LEU A 36 -5.63 5.48 -3.17
N ARG A 37 -5.72 6.78 -2.87
CA ARG A 37 -6.36 7.79 -3.72
C ARG A 37 -5.50 8.20 -4.91
N GLY A 38 -4.20 7.90 -4.88
CA GLY A 38 -3.25 8.29 -5.92
C GLY A 38 -2.71 9.72 -5.78
N ASP A 39 -2.87 10.36 -4.62
CA ASP A 39 -2.37 11.73 -4.39
C ASP A 39 -0.84 11.80 -4.55
N PHE A 40 -0.14 10.74 -4.12
CA PHE A 40 1.30 10.54 -4.33
C PHE A 40 1.67 9.07 -4.09
N ILE A 41 2.86 8.69 -4.53
CA ILE A 41 3.40 7.33 -4.43
C ILE A 41 4.27 7.21 -3.16
N PRO A 42 4.20 6.09 -2.40
CA PRO A 42 5.14 5.84 -1.31
C PRO A 42 6.59 5.86 -1.81
N ASP A 43 7.53 6.30 -0.97
CA ASP A 43 8.96 6.23 -1.28
C ASP A 43 9.47 4.77 -1.36
N ALA A 44 10.67 4.58 -1.93
CA ALA A 44 11.22 3.26 -2.23
C ALA A 44 11.33 2.32 -1.01
N LEU A 45 11.66 2.87 0.17
CA LEU A 45 11.73 2.05 1.39
C LEU A 45 10.34 1.55 1.79
N LYS A 46 9.33 2.43 1.75
CA LYS A 46 7.95 2.07 2.07
C LYS A 46 7.36 1.10 1.05
N ARG A 47 7.66 1.25 -0.24
CA ARG A 47 7.22 0.30 -1.27
C ARG A 47 7.75 -1.11 -1.03
N LYS A 48 9.03 -1.26 -0.65
CA LYS A 48 9.61 -2.56 -0.26
C LYS A 48 8.90 -3.18 0.94
N VAL A 49 8.65 -2.38 1.99
CA VAL A 49 7.93 -2.84 3.19
C VAL A 49 6.50 -3.28 2.85
N ILE A 50 5.80 -2.53 2.01
CA ILE A 50 4.45 -2.87 1.56
C ILE A 50 4.45 -4.17 0.73
N ALA A 51 5.38 -4.28 -0.23
CA ALA A 51 5.53 -5.47 -1.08
C ALA A 51 5.79 -6.74 -0.25
N GLU A 52 6.69 -6.65 0.72
CA GLU A 52 7.00 -7.76 1.64
C GLU A 52 5.78 -8.15 2.48
N TYR A 53 5.05 -7.18 3.03
CA TYR A 53 3.86 -7.45 3.84
C TYR A 53 2.72 -8.08 3.03
N LEU A 54 2.49 -7.58 1.81
CA LEU A 54 1.42 -8.08 0.94
C LEU A 54 1.80 -9.37 0.21
N GLN A 55 3.06 -9.79 0.28
CA GLN A 55 3.61 -10.93 -0.46
C GLN A 55 3.40 -10.79 -1.98
N ILE A 56 3.49 -9.56 -2.49
CA ILE A 56 3.38 -9.22 -3.91
C ILE A 56 4.63 -8.43 -4.29
N SER A 57 5.20 -8.68 -5.47
CA SER A 57 6.43 -8.00 -5.86
C SER A 57 6.23 -6.49 -6.01
N GLU A 58 7.27 -5.70 -5.70
CA GLU A 58 7.23 -4.24 -5.88
C GLU A 58 6.89 -3.86 -7.33
N LYS A 59 7.41 -4.62 -8.31
CA LYS A 59 7.15 -4.42 -9.74
C LYS A 59 5.68 -4.64 -10.13
N GLU A 60 4.98 -5.55 -9.46
CA GLU A 60 3.55 -5.78 -9.72
C GLU A 60 2.68 -4.68 -9.11
N LEU A 61 3.06 -4.19 -7.93
CA LEU A 61 2.34 -3.14 -7.21
C LEU A 61 2.56 -1.75 -7.82
N TRP A 62 3.74 -1.51 -8.39
CA TRP A 62 4.15 -0.25 -9.04
C TRP A 62 4.92 -0.51 -10.34
N PRO A 63 4.26 -0.89 -11.44
CA PRO A 63 4.94 -1.27 -12.69
C PRO A 63 5.63 -0.11 -13.42
N ASN A 64 5.28 1.13 -13.10
CA ASN A 64 5.71 2.35 -13.80
C ASN A 64 6.59 3.27 -12.93
N VAL A 65 7.11 2.77 -11.81
CA VAL A 65 7.97 3.51 -10.86
C VAL A 65 9.37 2.90 -10.90
#